data_AF-A0A6L3X2F4-F1
#
_entry.id   AF-A0A6L3X2F4-F1
#
_cell.length_a   1.000
_cell.length_b   1.000
_cell.length_c   1.000
_cell.angle_alpha   90.00
_cell.angle_beta   90.00
_cell.angle_gamma   90.00
#
_symmetry.space_group_name_H-M   'P 1'
#
loop_
_entity.id
_entity.type
_entity.pdbx_description
1 polymer ?
#
loop_
_entity_poly.entity_id
_entity_poly.type
_entity_poly.pdbx_seq_one_letter_code
_entity_poly.pdbx_strand_id
1 'polypeptide(L)'
;FLLPGPASMLLASQMHADFGWMILIGLCAAIPGMIIAGPLWGNFISRYVELHIPDDISEPHLGEGKMPSFGFSLSLILLPLVLVGLKTIAARFVPVGATAYEWVEFIGHPFTAILVACLVAIYGLAMRQGMPKD
;
A
#
# COMPACT_ATOMS: atom_id res chain seq x y z
N PHE A 1 -8.12 -7.57 4.46
CA PHE A 1 -6.95 -6.72 4.72
C PHE A 1 -7.05 -5.51 3.83
N LEU A 2 -7.40 -4.35 4.38
CA LEU A 2 -7.22 -3.10 3.63
C LEU A 2 -5.78 -2.68 3.85
N LEU A 3 -5.08 -2.23 2.80
CA LEU A 3 -3.80 -1.55 2.95
C LEU A 3 -3.91 -0.50 4.08
N PRO A 4 -2.82 -0.23 4.82
CA PRO A 4 -2.82 0.79 5.86
C PRO A 4 -3.43 2.07 5.31
N GLY A 5 -4.64 2.35 5.75
CA GLY A 5 -5.51 3.38 5.21
C GLY A 5 -6.17 4.15 6.34
N PRO A 6 -6.60 5.39 6.11
CA PRO A 6 -7.12 6.24 7.17
C PRO A 6 -8.28 5.59 7.93
N ALA A 7 -9.20 4.95 7.21
CA ALA A 7 -10.38 4.31 7.78
C ALA A 7 -10.05 3.06 8.63
N SER A 8 -9.17 2.17 8.15
CA SER A 8 -8.79 0.96 8.87
C SER A 8 -7.95 1.29 10.11
N MET A 9 -7.10 2.31 10.02
CA MET A 9 -6.29 2.79 11.16
C MET A 9 -7.14 3.49 12.22
N LEU A 10 -8.16 4.26 11.82
CA LEU A 10 -9.07 4.91 12.76
C LEU A 10 -9.81 3.87 13.62
N LEU A 11 -10.37 2.83 12.99
CA LEU A 11 -11.03 1.74 13.72
C LEU A 11 -10.05 1.00 14.66
N ALA A 12 -8.84 0.71 14.19
CA ALA A 12 -7.83 0.04 15.00
C ALA A 12 -7.44 0.88 16.22
N SER A 13 -7.32 2.20 16.06
CA SER A 13 -7.07 3.14 17.16
C SER A 13 -8.22 3.19 18.16
N GLN A 14 -9.48 3.14 17.70
CA GLN A 14 -10.65 3.13 18.58
C GLN A 14 -10.77 1.81 19.37
N MET A 15 -10.35 0.71 18.77
CA MET A 15 -10.36 -0.63 19.36
C MET A 15 -9.14 -0.91 20.23
N HIS A 16 -8.21 0.04 20.39
CA HIS A 16 -6.91 -0.15 21.06
C HIS A 16 -6.14 -1.38 20.52
N ALA A 17 -6.22 -1.64 19.22
CA ALA A 17 -5.59 -2.79 18.59
C ALA A 17 -4.10 -2.55 18.34
N ASP A 18 -3.26 -3.55 18.61
CA ASP A 18 -1.85 -3.53 18.26
C ASP A 18 -1.66 -3.53 16.73
N PHE A 19 -1.19 -2.41 16.20
CA PHE A 19 -0.99 -2.22 14.75
C PHE A 19 -0.07 -3.29 14.13
N GLY A 20 0.96 -3.72 14.86
CA GLY A 20 1.89 -4.75 14.39
C GLY A 20 1.22 -6.11 14.18
N TRP A 21 0.41 -6.55 15.15
CA TRP A 21 -0.34 -7.80 15.04
C TRP A 21 -1.42 -7.72 13.96
N MET A 22 -2.09 -6.59 13.85
CA MET A 22 -3.08 -6.34 12.80
C MET A 22 -2.46 -6.49 11.40
N ILE A 23 -1.26 -5.91 11.20
CA ILE A 23 -0.53 -6.00 9.93
C ILE A 23 -0.13 -7.46 9.64
N LEU A 24 0.46 -8.16 10.61
CA LEU A 24 0.92 -9.54 10.43
C LEU A 24 -0.23 -10.51 10.09
N ILE A 25 -1.28 -10.52 10.92
CA ILE A 25 -2.44 -11.40 10.72
C ILE A 25 -3.10 -11.09 9.38
N GLY A 26 -3.23 -9.81 9.08
CA GLY A 26 -3.86 -9.38 7.86
C GLY A 26 -3.05 -9.67 6.59
N LEU A 27 -1.72 -9.61 6.64
CA LEU A 27 -0.85 -10.08 5.55
C LEU A 27 -0.98 -11.59 5.34
N CYS A 28 -0.95 -12.37 6.43
CA CYS A 28 -1.15 -13.82 6.39
C CYS A 28 -2.52 -14.21 5.81
N ALA A 29 -3.57 -13.43 6.05
CA ALA A 29 -4.89 -13.63 5.45
C ALA A 29 -4.99 -13.10 4.01
N ALA A 30 -4.24 -12.05 3.67
CA ALA A 30 -4.26 -11.44 2.34
C ALA A 30 -3.63 -12.33 1.27
N ILE A 31 -2.53 -13.02 1.58
CA ILE A 31 -1.84 -13.92 0.65
C ILE A 31 -2.76 -15.02 0.11
N PRO A 32 -3.43 -15.85 0.93
CA PRO A 32 -4.35 -16.87 0.43
C PRO A 32 -5.54 -16.25 -0.29
N GLY A 33 -6.07 -15.13 0.22
CA GLY A 33 -7.18 -14.41 -0.43
C GLY A 33 -6.80 -13.94 -1.85
N MET A 34 -5.61 -13.37 -2.02
CA MET A 34 -5.08 -12.93 -3.31
C MET A 34 -4.89 -14.11 -4.28
N ILE A 35 -4.36 -15.23 -3.79
CA ILE A 35 -4.13 -16.43 -4.62
C ILE A 35 -5.47 -17.00 -5.10
N ILE A 36 -6.45 -17.12 -4.20
CA ILE A 36 -7.77 -17.68 -4.52
C ILE A 36 -8.54 -16.75 -5.47
N ALA A 37 -8.62 -15.45 -5.14
CA ALA A 37 -9.41 -14.48 -5.91
C ALA A 37 -8.74 -14.04 -7.22
N GLY A 38 -7.41 -14.08 -7.29
CA GLY A 38 -6.65 -13.69 -8.48
C GLY A 38 -6.53 -14.85 -9.47
N PRO A 39 -5.41 -15.59 -9.48
CA PRO A 39 -5.14 -16.59 -10.52
C PRO A 39 -6.11 -17.78 -10.50
N LEU A 40 -6.54 -18.26 -9.33
CA LEU A 40 -7.45 -19.42 -9.25
C LEU A 40 -8.83 -19.09 -9.80
N TRP A 41 -9.46 -18.02 -9.31
CA TRP A 41 -10.77 -17.59 -9.79
C TRP A 41 -10.71 -17.04 -11.21
N GLY A 42 -9.66 -16.30 -11.57
CA GLY A 42 -9.43 -15.80 -12.92
C GLY A 42 -9.35 -16.92 -13.95
N ASN A 43 -8.59 -17.98 -13.67
CA ASN A 43 -8.51 -19.15 -14.53
C ASN A 43 -9.84 -19.93 -14.62
N PHE A 44 -10.66 -19.87 -13.56
CA PHE A 44 -11.97 -20.51 -13.57
C PHE A 44 -12.94 -19.74 -14.47
N ILE A 45 -13.11 -18.43 -14.24
CA ILE A 45 -14.11 -17.62 -14.97
C ILE A 45 -13.73 -17.40 -16.43
N SER A 46 -12.44 -17.38 -16.77
CA SER A 46 -11.95 -17.28 -18.15
C SER A 46 -12.44 -18.42 -19.05
N ARG A 47 -12.90 -19.55 -18.48
CA ARG A 47 -13.47 -20.68 -19.24
C ARG A 47 -14.96 -20.55 -19.50
N TYR A 48 -15.66 -19.66 -18.79
CA TYR A 48 -17.12 -19.48 -18.87
C TYR A 48 -17.51 -18.16 -19.52
N VAL A 49 -16.61 -17.17 -19.58
CA VAL A 49 -16.87 -15.85 -20.12
C VAL A 49 -15.94 -15.60 -21.32
N GLU A 50 -16.47 -15.86 -22.52
CA GLU A 50 -15.87 -15.33 -23.75
C GLU A 50 -16.28 -13.86 -23.88
N LEU A 51 -15.33 -12.96 -23.63
CA LEU A 51 -15.50 -11.55 -23.96
C LEU A 51 -15.35 -11.41 -25.48
N HIS A 52 -16.47 -11.37 -26.20
CA HIS A 52 -16.48 -10.90 -27.59
C HIS A 52 -16.12 -9.42 -27.56
N ILE A 53 -14.85 -9.13 -27.83
CA ILE A 53 -14.32 -7.78 -28.00
C ILE A 53 -14.83 -7.32 -29.38
N PRO A 54 -15.71 -6.31 -29.49
CA PRO A 54 -16.13 -5.82 -30.79
C PRO A 54 -14.92 -5.32 -31.58
N ASP A 55 -14.78 -5.70 -32.84
CA ASP A 55 -13.62 -5.34 -33.69
C ASP A 55 -13.43 -3.82 -33.89
N ASP A 56 -14.38 -2.99 -33.42
CA ASP A 56 -14.40 -1.53 -33.59
C ASP A 56 -13.94 -0.74 -32.35
N ILE A 57 -13.59 -1.42 -31.26
CA ILE A 57 -12.72 -0.80 -30.25
C ILE A 57 -11.29 -0.94 -30.74
N SER A 58 -10.87 0.01 -31.59
CA SER A 58 -9.47 0.42 -31.62
C SER A 58 -9.06 0.53 -30.16
N GLU A 59 -8.15 -0.35 -29.72
CA GLU A 59 -7.58 -0.27 -28.38
C GLU A 59 -7.28 1.20 -28.16
N PRO A 60 -7.81 1.86 -27.10
CA PRO A 60 -7.33 3.17 -26.79
C PRO A 60 -5.83 2.95 -26.62
N HIS A 61 -5.05 3.39 -27.61
CA HIS A 61 -3.61 3.38 -27.53
C HIS A 61 -3.36 4.31 -26.35
N LEU A 62 -3.32 3.75 -25.14
CA LEU A 62 -2.83 4.39 -23.94
C LEU A 62 -1.35 4.57 -24.24
N GLY A 63 -1.05 5.55 -25.09
CA GLY A 63 0.15 5.59 -25.89
C GLY A 63 1.33 5.58 -24.96
N GLU A 64 2.03 4.45 -24.89
CA GLU A 64 3.20 4.17 -24.03
C GLU A 64 3.31 5.10 -22.81
N GLY A 65 2.20 5.26 -22.09
CA GLY A 65 2.05 6.31 -21.10
C GLY A 65 2.75 5.85 -19.85
N LYS A 66 4.10 5.95 -19.83
CA LYS A 66 5.05 5.50 -18.81
C LYS A 66 4.35 4.90 -17.60
N MET A 67 3.90 3.66 -17.73
CA MET A 67 3.26 2.97 -16.61
C MET A 67 4.27 2.97 -15.47
N PRO A 68 3.89 3.45 -14.26
CA PRO A 68 4.83 3.48 -13.14
C PRO A 68 5.38 2.07 -12.96
N SER A 69 6.70 1.93 -13.03
CA SER A 69 7.36 0.63 -13.02
C SER A 69 6.86 -0.18 -11.83
N PHE A 70 6.59 -1.48 -12.01
CA PHE A 70 6.09 -2.37 -10.97
C PHE A 70 6.78 -2.19 -9.60
N GLY A 71 8.12 -2.06 -9.59
CA GLY A 71 8.90 -1.84 -8.38
C GLY A 71 8.63 -0.51 -7.66
N PHE A 72 8.24 0.55 -8.38
CA PHE A 72 7.88 1.84 -7.80
C PHE A 72 6.49 1.77 -7.13
N SER A 73 5.51 1.14 -7.79
CA SER A 73 4.20 0.86 -7.20
C SER A 73 4.32 -0.05 -5.97
N LEU A 74 5.19 -1.06 -6.03
CA LEU A 74 5.46 -1.93 -4.88
C LEU A 74 6.15 -1.17 -3.73
N SER A 75 7.14 -0.33 -4.03
CA SER A 75 7.83 0.51 -3.03
C SER A 75 6.86 1.44 -2.32
N LEU A 76 5.91 2.03 -3.06
CA LEU A 76 4.86 2.89 -2.52
C LEU A 76 3.97 2.20 -1.48
N ILE A 77 3.65 0.94 -1.71
CA ILE A 77 2.87 0.10 -0.80
C ILE A 77 3.72 -0.35 0.39
N LEU A 78 4.99 -0.70 0.15
CA LEU A 78 5.89 -1.21 1.18
C LEU A 78 6.36 -0.12 2.16
N LEU A 79 6.59 1.10 1.68
CA LEU A 79 7.15 2.20 2.45
C LEU A 79 6.39 2.50 3.76
N PRO A 80 5.06 2.72 3.75
CA PRO A 80 4.32 2.95 4.99
C PRO A 80 4.36 1.73 5.91
N LEU A 81 4.34 0.51 5.35
CA LEU A 81 4.41 -0.73 6.13
C LEU A 81 5.75 -0.87 6.86
N VAL A 82 6.85 -0.56 6.17
CA VAL A 82 8.21 -0.59 6.70
C VAL A 82 8.41 0.49 7.76
N LEU A 83 7.91 1.71 7.53
CA LEU A 83 7.99 2.80 8.52
C LEU A 83 7.27 2.45 9.83
N VAL A 84 6.05 1.88 9.76
CA VAL A 84 5.29 1.43 10.94
C VAL A 84 5.97 0.24 11.63
N GLY A 85 6.51 -0.71 10.85
CA GLY A 85 7.26 -1.84 11.40
C GLY A 85 8.55 -1.41 12.12
N LEU A 86 9.31 -0.49 11.53
CA LEU A 86 10.52 0.10 12.11
C LEU A 86 10.23 0.78 13.44
N LYS A 87 9.14 1.54 13.57
CA LYS A 87 8.70 2.08 14.87
C LYS A 87 8.52 0.98 15.90
N THR A 88 7.80 -0.07 15.53
CA THR A 88 7.40 -1.13 16.46
C THR A 88 8.64 -1.83 17.02
N ILE A 89 9.68 -1.99 16.19
CA ILE A 89 10.98 -2.53 16.60
C ILE A 89 11.79 -1.48 17.39
N ALA A 90 11.88 -0.24 16.92
CA ALA A 90 12.68 0.81 17.57
C ALA A 90 12.13 1.18 18.96
N ALA A 91 10.81 1.23 19.13
CA ALA A 91 10.16 1.46 20.42
C ALA A 91 10.44 0.34 21.44
N ARG A 92 10.87 -0.85 20.99
CA ARG A 92 11.30 -1.96 21.86
C ARG A 92 12.73 -1.79 22.39
N PHE A 93 13.58 -1.07 21.66
CA PHE A 93 15.01 -0.93 21.96
C PHE A 93 15.38 0.43 22.58
N VAL A 94 14.54 1.47 22.44
CA VAL A 94 14.80 2.80 23.00
C VAL A 94 14.13 2.93 24.38
N PRO A 95 14.86 3.30 25.44
CA PRO A 95 14.28 3.54 26.76
C PRO A 95 13.33 4.75 26.74
N VAL A 96 12.19 4.60 27.40
CA VAL A 96 11.13 5.61 27.51
C VAL A 96 11.69 6.87 28.19
N GLY A 97 11.66 8.03 27.51
CA GLY A 97 12.11 9.32 28.05
C GLY A 97 13.34 9.95 27.38
N ALA A 98 13.99 9.28 26.43
CA ALA A 98 15.00 9.92 25.57
C ALA A 98 14.31 10.74 24.47
N THR A 99 14.88 11.88 24.07
CA THR A 99 14.36 12.71 22.95
C THR A 99 14.23 11.90 21.65
N ALA A 100 15.08 10.88 21.47
CA ALA A 100 15.01 9.94 20.36
C ALA A 100 13.71 9.10 20.34
N TYR A 101 13.11 8.82 21.50
CA TYR A 101 11.86 8.07 21.61
C TYR A 101 10.68 8.85 21.03
N GLU A 102 10.57 10.15 21.32
CA GLU A 102 9.49 11.01 20.81
C GLU A 102 9.54 11.15 19.27
N TRP A 103 10.74 11.33 18.71
CA TRP A 103 10.91 11.38 17.24
C TRP A 103 10.55 10.04 16.57
N VAL A 104 10.95 8.92 17.16
CA VAL A 104 10.62 7.57 16.67
C VAL A 104 9.11 7.30 16.80
N GLU A 105 8.49 7.75 17.89
CA GLU A 105 7.06 7.60 18.10
C GLU A 105 6.24 8.45 17.12
N PHE A 106 6.69 9.68 16.84
CA PHE A 106 6.06 10.61 15.91
C PHE A 106 6.17 10.15 14.46
N ILE A 107 7.38 9.84 13.97
CA ILE A 107 7.61 9.36 12.60
C ILE A 107 6.94 8.00 12.39
N GLY A 108 7.00 7.17 13.43
CA GLY A 108 6.43 5.85 13.42
C GLY A 108 4.90 5.79 13.53
N HIS A 109 4.25 6.89 13.91
CA HIS A 109 2.81 6.91 14.06
C HIS A 109 2.16 6.54 12.71
N PRO A 110 1.18 5.62 12.68
CA PRO A 110 0.58 5.16 11.43
C PRO A 110 0.11 6.30 10.51
N PHE A 111 -0.53 7.34 11.08
CA PHE A 111 -0.92 8.54 10.33
C PHE A 111 0.28 9.29 9.70
N THR A 112 1.35 9.51 10.45
CA THR A 112 2.56 10.18 9.95
C THR A 112 3.24 9.36 8.86
N ALA A 113 3.34 8.03 9.06
CA ALA A 113 3.91 7.12 8.08
C ALA A 113 3.13 7.12 6.75
N ILE A 114 1.79 7.11 6.81
CA ILE A 114 0.92 7.20 5.62
C ILE A 114 1.06 8.57 4.95
N LEU A 115 1.15 9.65 5.73
CA LEU A 115 1.34 11.00 5.20
C LEU A 115 2.68 11.14 4.47
N VAL A 116 3.77 10.61 5.05
CA VAL A 116 5.09 10.58 4.39
C VAL A 116 5.05 9.72 3.13
N ALA A 117 4.43 8.53 3.19
CA ALA A 117 4.26 7.69 2.01
C ALA A 117 3.47 8.39 0.90
N CYS A 118 2.42 9.13 1.26
CA CYS A 118 1.62 9.91 0.32
C CYS A 118 2.43 11.05 -0.31
N LEU A 119 3.24 11.78 0.47
CA LEU A 119 4.14 12.80 -0.07
C LEU A 119 5.17 12.21 -1.04
N VAL A 120 5.76 11.07 -0.69
CA VAL A 120 6.68 10.34 -1.57
C VAL A 120 5.96 9.85 -2.83
N ALA A 121 4.69 9.42 -2.71
CA ALA A 121 3.84 9.05 -3.85
C ALA A 121 3.66 10.20 -4.80
N ILE A 122 3.20 11.35 -4.30
CA ILE A 122 2.93 12.54 -5.09
C ILE A 122 4.22 12.99 -5.76
N TYR A 123 5.33 13.09 -5.03
CA TYR A 123 6.60 13.53 -5.60
C TYR A 123 7.15 12.56 -6.65
N GLY A 124 7.11 11.25 -6.36
CA GLY A 124 7.63 10.22 -7.27
C GLY A 124 6.76 10.00 -8.51
N LEU A 125 5.42 10.04 -8.36
CA LEU A 125 4.47 9.96 -9.47
C LEU A 125 4.52 11.24 -10.30
N ALA A 126 4.49 12.42 -9.67
CA ALA A 126 4.53 13.70 -10.39
C ALA A 126 5.81 13.84 -11.22
N MET A 127 6.98 13.44 -10.69
CA MET A 127 8.23 13.49 -11.46
C MET A 127 8.30 12.44 -12.58
N ARG A 128 7.76 11.22 -12.39
CA ARG A 128 7.85 10.15 -13.41
C ARG A 128 6.74 10.19 -14.46
N GLN A 129 5.54 10.64 -14.08
CA GLN A 129 4.42 10.79 -15.00
C GLN A 129 4.48 12.09 -15.79
N GLY A 130 5.37 13.03 -15.42
CA GLY A 130 5.60 14.25 -16.19
C GLY A 130 4.29 14.96 -16.49
N MET A 131 3.46 15.19 -15.47
CA MET A 131 2.25 15.99 -15.62
C MET A 131 2.64 17.31 -16.31
N PRO A 132 2.20 17.57 -17.56
CA PRO A 132 2.35 18.89 -18.13
C PRO A 132 1.67 19.87 -17.17
N LYS A 133 2.33 20.99 -16.90
CA LYS A 133 1.75 22.10 -16.16
C LYS A 133 0.77 22.82 -17.10
N ASP A 134 -0.35 22.18 -17.41
CA ASP A 134 -1.48 22.79 -18.14
C ASP A 134 -2.78 22.48 -17.41
#